data_AF-A0A183HG17-F1
#
_entry.id   AF-A0A183HG17-F1
#
_cell.length_a   1.000
_cell.length_b   1.000
_cell.length_c   1.000
_cell.angle_alpha   90.00
_cell.angle_beta   90.00
_cell.angle_gamma   90.00
#
_symmetry.space_group_name_H-M   'P 1'
#
loop_
_entity.id
_entity.type
_entity.pdbx_description
1 polymer ?
#
loop_
_entity_poly.entity_id
_entity_poly.type
_entity_poly.pdbx_seq_one_letter_code
_entity_poly.pdbx_strand_id
1 'polypeptide(L)'
;MKAAKRGIHRTVHAGESSGAKEVVNAIEEMRAERIGHGYRLLRDENAYKKYAIEKRIHFEACLKSSVMTGSVPLIWSQHPVKRFAADNINFSLSTDDPTCFDNSLLSEYQLAYQEIGLTRKQLWNCSLNAARSCFAEEPLKSEIIAIVEGAEV
;
A
#
# COMPACT_ATOMS: atom_id res chain seq x y z
N MET A 1 4.75 11.36 18.29
CA MET A 1 3.65 11.33 19.29
C MET A 1 2.74 12.55 19.35
N LYS A 2 3.19 13.80 19.08
CA LYS A 2 2.29 14.99 19.15
C LYS A 2 1.07 14.90 18.21
N ALA A 3 1.26 14.41 16.98
CA ALA A 3 0.17 14.21 16.02
C ALA A 3 -0.91 13.24 16.55
N ALA A 4 -0.49 12.07 17.06
CA ALA A 4 -1.39 11.08 17.66
C ALA A 4 -2.21 11.67 18.83
N LYS A 5 -1.56 12.42 19.74
CA LYS A 5 -2.24 13.10 20.86
C LYS A 5 -3.26 14.16 20.41
N ARG A 6 -3.16 14.63 19.16
CA ARG A 6 -4.05 15.65 18.57
C ARG A 6 -5.05 15.06 17.58
N GLY A 7 -5.11 13.73 17.43
CA GLY A 7 -6.00 13.08 16.47
C GLY A 7 -5.62 13.30 15.00
N ILE A 8 -4.41 13.79 14.69
CA ILE A 8 -3.96 14.01 13.31
C ILE A 8 -3.50 12.68 12.73
N HIS A 9 -4.12 12.23 11.63
CA HIS A 9 -3.78 10.97 10.95
C HIS A 9 -2.32 10.88 10.51
N ARG A 10 -1.78 9.65 10.45
CA ARG A 10 -0.33 9.41 10.26
C ARG A 10 -0.06 8.34 9.22
N THR A 11 0.65 8.70 8.16
CA THR A 11 1.38 7.77 7.29
C THR A 11 2.89 7.99 7.47
N VAL A 12 3.69 6.95 7.27
CA VAL A 12 5.16 7.01 7.38
C VAL A 12 5.79 6.18 6.26
N HIS A 13 6.76 6.74 5.54
CA HIS A 13 7.61 5.97 4.62
C HIS A 13 8.51 5.03 5.41
N ALA A 14 8.37 3.73 5.19
CA ALA A 14 9.19 2.72 5.83
C ALA A 14 9.19 1.42 5.01
N GLY A 15 10.27 0.66 5.08
CA GLY A 15 10.35 -0.64 4.39
C GLY A 15 10.53 -0.54 2.87
N GLU A 16 10.82 0.65 2.35
CA GLU A 16 11.29 0.87 0.98
C GLU A 16 12.80 0.57 0.90
N SER A 17 13.64 1.49 1.40
CA SER A 17 15.09 1.27 1.53
C SER A 17 15.50 0.74 2.91
N SER A 18 14.63 0.83 3.92
CA SER A 18 14.86 0.35 5.29
C SER A 18 14.33 -1.07 5.50
N GLY A 19 14.69 -1.75 6.59
CA GLY A 19 14.25 -3.12 6.87
C GLY A 19 12.84 -3.21 7.45
N ALA A 20 12.42 -4.45 7.76
CA ALA A 20 11.15 -4.73 8.44
C ALA A 20 11.06 -4.06 9.83
N LYS A 21 12.18 -3.97 10.55
CA LYS A 21 12.25 -3.32 11.86
C LYS A 21 11.77 -1.87 11.81
N GLU A 22 12.13 -1.12 10.77
CA GLU A 22 11.72 0.27 10.62
C GLU A 22 10.23 0.39 10.30
N VAL A 23 9.64 -0.58 9.59
CA VAL A 23 8.19 -0.67 9.43
C VAL A 23 7.51 -0.89 10.78
N VAL A 24 8.04 -1.81 11.59
CA VAL A 24 7.50 -2.07 12.94
C VAL A 24 7.63 -0.82 13.83
N ASN A 25 8.76 -0.12 13.79
CA ASN A 25 8.95 1.12 14.54
C ASN A 25 7.98 2.22 14.08
N ALA A 26 7.74 2.35 12.77
CA ALA A 26 6.75 3.30 12.26
C ALA A 26 5.35 3.02 12.83
N ILE A 27 4.95 1.74 12.91
CA ILE A 27 3.66 1.33 13.45
C ILE A 27 3.60 1.55 14.97
N GLU A 28 4.56 1.01 15.72
CA GLU A 28 4.46 0.94 17.19
C GLU A 28 4.92 2.25 17.87
N GLU A 29 5.99 2.87 17.38
CA GLU A 29 6.58 4.07 18.00
C GLU A 29 6.01 5.36 17.40
N MET A 30 5.84 5.42 16.07
CA MET A 30 5.30 6.60 15.41
C MET A 30 3.77 6.60 15.33
N ARG A 31 3.13 5.47 15.69
CA ARG A 31 1.67 5.27 15.62
C ARG A 31 1.12 5.45 14.20
N ALA A 32 1.89 5.05 13.20
CA ALA A 32 1.48 5.09 11.81
C ALA A 32 0.23 4.22 11.60
N GLU A 33 -0.74 4.76 10.87
CA GLU A 33 -1.97 4.07 10.47
C GLU A 33 -1.81 3.45 9.07
N ARG A 34 -0.92 4.03 8.26
CA ARG A 34 -0.52 3.56 6.93
C ARG A 34 1.00 3.60 6.77
N ILE A 35 1.52 2.76 5.90
CA ILE A 35 2.94 2.67 5.59
C ILE A 35 3.15 2.95 4.10
N GLY A 36 3.95 3.98 3.81
CA GLY A 36 4.49 4.23 2.47
C GLY A 36 5.41 3.09 2.06
N HIS A 37 5.09 2.41 0.96
CA HIS A 37 5.75 1.20 0.45
C HIS A 37 5.59 -0.05 1.34
N GLY A 38 6.44 -0.22 2.36
CA GLY A 38 6.42 -1.37 3.29
C GLY A 38 6.90 -2.71 2.72
N TYR A 39 7.44 -2.77 1.50
CA TYR A 39 7.83 -4.01 0.81
C TYR A 39 8.72 -4.93 1.64
N ARG A 40 9.70 -4.36 2.36
CA ARG A 40 10.69 -5.13 3.12
C ARG A 40 10.15 -5.69 4.43
N LEU A 41 8.89 -5.44 4.78
CA LEU A 41 8.21 -6.16 5.87
C LEU A 41 8.15 -7.67 5.59
N LEU A 42 8.08 -8.08 4.32
CA LEU A 42 8.13 -9.50 3.90
C LEU A 42 9.42 -10.23 4.29
N ARG A 43 10.48 -9.51 4.70
CA ARG A 43 11.73 -10.12 5.18
C ARG A 43 11.62 -10.66 6.60
N ASP A 44 10.54 -10.33 7.32
CA ASP A 44 10.20 -10.83 8.64
C ASP A 44 8.76 -11.37 8.62
N GLU A 45 8.61 -12.68 8.43
CA GLU A 45 7.31 -13.35 8.34
C GLU A 45 6.44 -13.18 9.58
N ASN A 46 7.04 -13.05 10.78
CA ASN A 46 6.28 -12.86 12.01
C ASN A 46 5.73 -11.44 12.07
N ALA A 47 6.55 -10.44 11.75
CA ALA A 47 6.10 -9.06 11.65
C ALA A 47 5.06 -8.91 10.54
N TYR A 48 5.26 -9.52 9.38
CA TYR A 48 4.31 -9.49 8.28
C TYR A 48 2.95 -10.05 8.68
N LYS A 49 2.89 -11.26 9.27
CA LYS A 49 1.63 -11.85 9.77
C LYS A 49 0.93 -10.93 10.77
N LYS A 50 1.66 -10.46 11.77
CA LYS A 50 1.12 -9.59 12.82
C LYS A 50 0.57 -8.27 12.27
N TYR A 51 1.33 -7.58 11.43
CA TYR A 51 0.99 -6.20 11.03
C TYR A 51 0.15 -6.13 9.76
N ALA A 52 0.45 -6.94 8.75
CA ALA A 52 -0.26 -6.90 7.48
C ALA A 52 -1.55 -7.72 7.49
N ILE A 53 -1.54 -8.89 8.14
CA ILE A 53 -2.68 -9.82 8.13
C ILE A 53 -3.61 -9.57 9.33
N GLU A 54 -3.08 -9.64 10.55
CA GLU A 54 -3.90 -9.54 11.77
C GLU A 54 -4.34 -8.10 12.05
N LYS A 55 -3.40 -7.15 12.09
CA LYS A 55 -3.69 -5.72 12.34
C LYS A 55 -4.20 -4.97 11.10
N ARG A 56 -4.11 -5.57 9.91
CA ARG A 56 -4.55 -4.98 8.62
C ARG A 56 -4.04 -3.56 8.36
N ILE A 57 -2.78 -3.28 8.70
CA ILE A 57 -2.12 -2.01 8.37
C ILE A 57 -2.18 -1.77 6.86
N HIS A 58 -2.50 -0.54 6.44
CA HIS A 58 -2.57 -0.19 5.02
C HIS A 58 -1.18 0.08 4.45
N PHE A 59 -0.84 -0.55 3.33
CA PHE A 59 0.39 -0.30 2.59
C PHE A 59 0.12 0.48 1.29
N GLU A 60 0.84 1.58 1.11
CA GLU A 60 0.75 2.44 -0.07
C GLU A 60 1.80 1.97 -1.09
N ALA A 61 1.42 1.09 -2.03
CA ALA A 61 2.37 0.51 -2.97
C ALA A 61 2.53 1.37 -4.23
N CYS A 62 3.77 1.67 -4.59
CA CYS A 62 4.17 2.43 -5.77
C CYS A 62 5.12 1.57 -6.61
N LEU A 63 4.62 0.98 -7.71
CA LEU A 63 5.30 -0.10 -8.42
C LEU A 63 6.44 0.41 -9.29
N LYS A 64 6.20 1.45 -10.09
CA LYS A 64 7.26 2.03 -10.91
C LYS A 64 8.33 2.67 -10.02
N SER A 65 7.90 3.45 -9.03
CA SER A 65 8.79 4.08 -8.04
C SER A 65 9.72 3.04 -7.39
N SER A 66 9.18 1.94 -6.85
CA SER A 66 9.98 0.94 -6.14
C SER A 66 11.11 0.35 -6.97
N VAL A 67 10.90 0.18 -8.27
CA VAL A 67 11.92 -0.32 -9.20
C VAL A 67 12.91 0.79 -9.56
N MET A 68 12.42 2.01 -9.82
CA MET A 68 13.27 3.15 -10.17
C MET A 68 14.18 3.60 -9.02
N THR A 69 13.75 3.46 -7.76
CA THR A 69 14.56 3.75 -6.56
C THR A 69 15.49 2.58 -6.18
N GLY A 70 15.40 1.44 -6.86
CA GLY A 70 16.16 0.23 -6.54
C GLY A 70 15.70 -0.48 -5.26
N SER A 71 14.53 -0.09 -4.73
CA SER A 71 13.90 -0.72 -3.56
C SER A 71 13.50 -2.17 -3.84
N VAL A 72 12.95 -2.41 -5.04
CA VAL A 72 12.53 -3.71 -5.55
C VAL A 72 13.25 -4.02 -6.87
N PRO A 73 13.76 -5.25 -7.10
CA PRO A 73 14.37 -5.61 -8.37
C PRO A 73 13.38 -5.52 -9.55
N LEU A 74 13.90 -5.21 -10.75
CA LEU A 74 13.13 -5.19 -12.01
C LEU A 74 12.79 -6.63 -12.48
N ILE A 75 11.96 -7.33 -11.70
CA ILE A 75 11.35 -8.61 -12.03
C ILE A 75 9.87 -8.53 -11.64
N TRP A 76 9.05 -7.98 -12.53
CA TRP A 76 7.65 -7.62 -12.23
C TRP A 76 6.83 -8.80 -11.69
N SER A 77 7.00 -9.98 -12.26
CA SER A 77 6.29 -11.20 -11.83
C SER A 77 6.64 -11.65 -10.41
N GLN A 78 7.67 -11.08 -9.79
CA GLN A 78 8.11 -11.29 -8.41
C GLN A 78 7.96 -10.04 -7.52
N HIS A 79 7.31 -8.98 -8.01
CA HIS A 79 7.10 -7.77 -7.22
C HIS A 79 6.33 -8.10 -5.91
N PRO A 80 6.72 -7.54 -4.74
CA PRO A 80 6.11 -7.81 -3.43
C PRO A 80 4.57 -7.75 -3.40
N VAL A 81 3.98 -6.84 -4.18
CA VAL A 81 2.51 -6.69 -4.25
C VAL A 81 1.79 -7.93 -4.78
N LYS A 82 2.48 -8.81 -5.52
CA LYS A 82 1.91 -10.10 -5.90
C LYS A 82 1.57 -10.94 -4.69
N ARG A 83 2.47 -10.94 -3.69
CA ARG A 83 2.22 -11.61 -2.42
C ARG A 83 1.15 -10.89 -1.60
N PHE A 84 1.19 -9.55 -1.59
CA PHE A 84 0.15 -8.76 -0.92
C PHE A 84 -1.25 -9.08 -1.44
N ALA A 85 -1.39 -9.19 -2.76
CA ALA A 85 -2.64 -9.53 -3.43
C ALA A 85 -3.07 -10.99 -3.19
N ALA A 86 -2.12 -11.93 -3.17
CA ALA A 86 -2.39 -13.35 -2.86
C ALA A 86 -2.88 -13.54 -1.41
N ASP A 87 -2.30 -12.79 -0.47
CA ASP A 87 -2.64 -12.85 0.96
C ASP A 87 -3.84 -11.95 1.32
N ASN A 88 -4.41 -11.24 0.34
CA ASN A 88 -5.54 -10.31 0.53
C ASN A 88 -5.32 -9.28 1.66
N ILE A 89 -4.10 -8.73 1.74
CA ILE A 89 -3.78 -7.70 2.74
C ILE A 89 -4.36 -6.33 2.34
N ASN A 90 -4.37 -5.40 3.29
CA ASN A 90 -4.84 -4.04 3.07
C ASN A 90 -3.75 -3.21 2.35
N PHE A 91 -3.84 -3.04 1.03
CA PHE A 91 -2.91 -2.18 0.27
C PHE A 91 -3.62 -1.47 -0.89
N SER A 92 -2.97 -0.42 -1.40
CA SER A 92 -3.39 0.36 -2.57
C SER A 92 -2.26 0.49 -3.60
N LEU A 93 -2.59 0.91 -4.82
CA LEU A 93 -1.63 1.30 -5.85
C LEU A 93 -1.58 2.83 -5.97
N SER A 94 -0.38 3.40 -6.04
CA SER A 94 -0.10 4.84 -6.08
C SER A 94 1.06 5.16 -7.03
N THR A 95 1.13 6.39 -7.52
CA THR A 95 2.16 6.82 -8.49
C THR A 95 3.49 7.21 -7.87
N ASP A 96 3.46 7.66 -6.61
CA ASP A 96 4.55 8.37 -5.94
C ASP A 96 4.85 9.71 -6.65
N ASP A 97 6.00 9.83 -7.33
CA ASP A 97 6.44 11.03 -8.03
C ASP A 97 6.26 10.91 -9.57
N PRO A 98 5.07 11.18 -10.12
CA PRO A 98 4.79 10.92 -11.54
C PRO A 98 5.64 11.73 -12.52
N THR A 99 6.07 12.93 -12.12
CA THR A 99 7.01 13.74 -12.92
C THR A 99 8.41 13.12 -12.95
N CYS A 100 8.84 12.46 -11.88
CA CYS A 100 10.18 11.86 -11.79
C CYS A 100 10.24 10.51 -12.52
N PHE A 101 9.15 9.73 -12.49
CA PHE A 101 9.12 8.36 -13.00
C PHE A 101 8.41 8.18 -14.34
N ASP A 102 7.85 9.27 -14.89
CA ASP A 102 7.06 9.28 -16.12
C ASP A 102 5.96 8.21 -16.09
N ASN A 103 5.14 8.25 -15.02
CA ASN A 103 4.04 7.32 -14.80
C ASN A 103 2.70 8.04 -14.54
N SER A 104 1.63 7.27 -14.55
CA SER A 104 0.28 7.67 -14.18
C SER A 104 -0.38 6.56 -13.37
N LEU A 105 -1.52 6.85 -12.73
CA LEU A 105 -2.27 5.81 -12.05
C LEU A 105 -2.69 4.70 -13.01
N LEU A 106 -3.10 5.04 -14.24
CA LEU A 106 -3.45 4.04 -15.25
C LEU A 106 -2.27 3.12 -15.58
N SER A 107 -1.06 3.65 -15.72
CA SER A 107 0.12 2.82 -16.01
C SER A 107 0.50 1.91 -14.83
N GLU A 108 0.30 2.35 -13.58
CA GLU A 108 0.50 1.49 -12.40
C GLU A 108 -0.48 0.30 -12.41
N TYR A 109 -1.74 0.53 -12.74
CA TYR A 109 -2.75 -0.54 -12.86
C TYR A 109 -2.48 -1.47 -14.04
N GLN A 110 -2.06 -0.93 -15.19
CA GLN A 110 -1.67 -1.73 -16.35
C GLN A 110 -0.49 -2.64 -16.01
N LEU A 111 0.54 -2.10 -15.35
CA LEU A 111 1.71 -2.84 -14.89
C LEU A 111 1.32 -3.96 -13.91
N ALA A 112 0.47 -3.65 -12.93
CA ALA A 112 -0.03 -4.63 -11.98
C ALA A 112 -0.80 -5.78 -12.66
N TYR A 113 -1.63 -5.46 -13.65
CA TYR A 113 -2.42 -6.44 -14.39
C TYR A 113 -1.55 -7.29 -15.32
N GLN A 114 -0.75 -6.65 -16.17
CA GLN A 114 -0.07 -7.27 -17.31
C GLN A 114 1.25 -7.94 -16.91
N GLU A 115 2.04 -7.29 -16.06
CA GLU A 115 3.42 -7.73 -15.76
C GLU A 115 3.51 -8.48 -14.42
N ILE A 116 2.77 -8.03 -13.40
CA ILE A 116 2.76 -8.66 -12.07
C ILE A 116 1.77 -9.84 -12.02
N GLY A 117 0.64 -9.70 -12.73
CA GLY A 117 -0.40 -10.71 -12.86
C GLY A 117 -1.50 -10.62 -11.81
N LEU A 118 -1.81 -9.42 -11.30
CA LEU A 118 -2.99 -9.22 -10.45
C LEU A 118 -4.27 -9.37 -11.28
N THR A 119 -5.30 -9.97 -10.68
CA THR A 119 -6.62 -10.09 -11.30
C THR A 119 -7.39 -8.76 -11.23
N ARG A 120 -8.42 -8.59 -12.06
CA ARG A 120 -9.34 -7.44 -11.97
C ARG A 120 -9.96 -7.30 -10.59
N LYS A 121 -10.33 -8.44 -9.97
CA LYS A 121 -10.86 -8.46 -8.60
C LYS A 121 -9.86 -7.93 -7.58
N GLN A 122 -8.59 -8.34 -7.68
CA GLN A 122 -7.54 -7.84 -6.80
C GLN A 122 -7.27 -6.35 -7.02
N LEU A 123 -7.30 -5.86 -8.27
CA LEU A 123 -7.16 -4.42 -8.56
C LEU A 123 -8.34 -3.61 -7.99
N TRP A 124 -9.57 -4.12 -8.12
CA TRP A 124 -10.74 -3.50 -7.49
C TRP A 124 -10.62 -3.51 -5.96
N ASN A 125 -10.17 -4.61 -5.35
CA ASN A 125 -9.90 -4.68 -3.91
C ASN A 125 -8.86 -3.63 -3.48
N CYS A 126 -7.84 -3.33 -4.31
CA CYS A 126 -6.88 -2.26 -4.02
C CYS A 126 -7.57 -0.89 -3.90
N SER A 127 -8.46 -0.56 -4.85
CA SER A 127 -9.25 0.68 -4.81
C SER A 127 -10.15 0.74 -3.58
N LEU A 128 -10.82 -0.36 -3.25
CA LEU A 128 -11.71 -0.44 -2.08
C LEU A 128 -10.94 -0.31 -0.76
N ASN A 129 -9.79 -0.96 -0.66
CA ASN A 129 -8.88 -0.83 0.48
C ASN A 129 -8.37 0.60 0.63
N ALA A 130 -8.05 1.28 -0.48
CA ALA A 130 -7.65 2.68 -0.48
C ALA A 130 -8.77 3.59 0.03
N ALA A 131 -10.01 3.39 -0.44
CA ALA A 131 -11.19 4.12 0.01
C ALA A 131 -11.42 3.94 1.52
N ARG A 132 -11.39 2.71 2.02
CA ARG A 132 -11.56 2.39 3.45
C ARG A 132 -10.43 2.93 4.32
N SER A 133 -9.22 3.06 3.76
CA SER A 133 -8.02 3.53 4.46
C SER A 133 -7.70 5.01 4.19
N CYS A 134 -8.59 5.76 3.53
CA CYS A 134 -8.38 7.18 3.33
C CYS A 134 -8.59 7.95 4.64
N PHE A 135 -7.91 9.09 4.80
CA PHE A 135 -8.04 9.94 5.97
C PHE A 135 -9.20 10.96 5.84
N ALA A 136 -10.14 10.71 4.93
CA ALA A 136 -11.35 11.52 4.82
C ALA A 136 -12.26 11.29 6.04
N GLU A 137 -13.07 12.30 6.35
CA GLU A 137 -14.14 12.18 7.33
C GLU A 137 -15.20 11.18 6.87
N GLU A 138 -15.91 10.57 7.83
CA GLU A 138 -16.83 9.47 7.58
C GLU A 138 -17.90 9.73 6.52
N PRO A 139 -18.53 10.92 6.40
CA PRO A 139 -19.50 11.17 5.34
C PRO A 139 -18.90 11.01 3.93
N LEU A 140 -17.75 11.63 3.68
CA LEU A 140 -17.06 11.56 2.39
C LEU A 140 -16.46 10.17 2.16
N LYS A 141 -15.87 9.56 3.19
CA LYS A 141 -15.34 8.19 3.11
C LYS A 141 -16.44 7.19 2.71
N SER A 142 -17.62 7.29 3.33
CA SER A 142 -18.76 6.42 3.03
C SER A 142 -19.24 6.59 1.58
N GLU A 143 -19.29 7.83 1.09
CA GLU A 143 -19.64 8.12 -0.31
C GLU A 143 -18.62 7.48 -1.28
N ILE A 144 -17.32 7.66 -1.03
CA ILE A 144 -16.27 7.08 -1.87
C ILE A 144 -16.35 5.54 -1.86
N ILE A 145 -16.56 4.92 -0.69
CA ILE A 145 -16.71 3.47 -0.58
C ILE A 145 -17.89 3.00 -1.43
N ALA A 146 -19.05 3.66 -1.35
CA ALA A 146 -20.23 3.29 -2.13
C ALA A 146 -19.99 3.40 -3.65
N ILE A 147 -19.27 4.44 -4.10
CA ILE A 147 -18.89 4.58 -5.52
C ILE A 147 -18.02 3.41 -5.98
N VAL A 148 -17.01 3.04 -5.19
CA VAL A 148 -16.11 1.93 -5.53
C VAL A 148 -16.84 0.58 -5.48
N GLU A 149 -17.69 0.37 -4.48
CA GLU A 149 -18.51 -0.84 -4.35
C GLU A 149 -19.48 -1.02 -5.51
N GLY A 150 -20.09 0.06 -6.01
CA GLY A 150 -20.95 0.03 -7.19
C GLY A 150 -20.24 -0.31 -8.51
N ALA A 151 -18.90 -0.26 -8.52
CA ALA A 151 -18.05 -0.61 -9.67
C ALA A 151 -17.42 -2.02 -9.54
N GLU A 152 -17.95 -2.89 -8.67
CA GLU A 152 -17.46 -4.25 -8.49
C GLU A 152 -17.45 -5.05 -9.80
N VAL A 153 -16.32 -5.73 -10.05
CA VAL A 153 -16.04 -6.54 -11.25
C VAL A 153 -15.95 -8.01 -10.89
#